data_AF-A0A3A8IT92-F1
#
_entry.id   AF-A0A3A8IT92-F1
#
_cell.length_a   1.000
_cell.length_b   1.000
_cell.length_c   1.000
_cell.angle_alpha   90.00
_cell.angle_beta   90.00
_cell.angle_gamma   90.00
#
_symmetry.space_group_name_H-M   'P 1'
#
loop_
_entity.id
_entity.type
_entity.pdbx_description
1 polymer ?
#
loop_
_entity_poly.entity_id
_entity_poly.type
_entity_poly.pdbx_seq_one_letter_code
_entity_poly.pdbx_strand_id
1 'polypeptide(L)'
;MVGCSTPNPNVQVRRLPNGQLQVTGPLAGPFKSTEELAGNVCELITRQPGASSGVYGIEYCALIYYLSAADGFFLSHLSDIQGSRVGLTKSCRVPSSLDDPQHLDAIILGRGHNHPHNRRFSDADLSEARRWVPTRIADARTGKILRRELLLFYREQAGECRSYKYDYADRVVAALRDGVWVPIGSVNNDQGLIDLYDGQDWTP
;
A
#
# COMPACT_ATOMS: atom_id res chain seq x y z
N MET A 1 -24.77 8.98 25.99
CA MET A 1 -23.33 8.86 26.24
C MET A 1 -22.63 8.81 24.89
N VAL A 2 -21.98 9.91 24.48
CA VAL A 2 -21.13 9.93 23.28
C VAL A 2 -19.84 9.26 23.70
N GLY A 3 -19.68 7.98 23.37
CA GLY A 3 -18.42 7.27 23.61
C GLY A 3 -17.35 7.92 22.75
N CYS A 4 -16.42 8.64 23.35
CA CYS A 4 -15.21 9.10 22.67
C CYS A 4 -14.43 7.86 22.26
N SER A 5 -14.51 7.45 21.00
CA SER A 5 -13.59 6.46 20.46
C SER A 5 -12.18 7.05 20.60
N THR A 6 -11.30 6.36 21.32
CA THR A 6 -9.89 6.72 21.36
C THR A 6 -9.38 6.84 19.92
N PRO A 7 -8.79 7.98 19.52
CA PRO A 7 -8.25 8.13 18.17
C PRO A 7 -7.23 7.01 17.90
N ASN A 8 -7.32 6.37 16.73
CA ASN A 8 -6.33 5.36 16.35
C ASN A 8 -4.96 6.04 16.19
N PRO A 9 -3.95 5.74 17.02
CA PRO A 9 -2.66 6.44 16.99
C PRO A 9 -1.87 6.21 15.69
N ASN A 10 -2.17 5.12 14.98
CA ASN A 10 -1.55 4.81 13.70
C ASN A 10 -2.16 5.62 12.54
N VAL A 11 -3.28 6.30 12.75
CA VAL A 11 -3.93 7.16 11.74
C VAL A 11 -3.53 8.61 12.00
N GLN A 12 -2.69 9.15 11.13
CA GLN A 12 -2.27 10.56 11.15
C GLN A 12 -2.35 11.10 9.73
N VAL A 13 -3.51 11.68 9.41
CA VAL A 13 -3.80 12.24 8.09
C VAL A 13 -4.52 13.57 8.24
N ARG A 14 -4.18 14.53 7.37
CA ARG A 14 -4.92 15.78 7.22
C ARG A 14 -5.27 16.06 5.76
N ARG A 15 -6.37 16.79 5.56
CA ARG A 15 -6.73 17.34 4.25
C ARG A 15 -6.09 18.72 4.10
N LEU A 16 -5.29 18.90 3.06
CA LEU A 16 -4.70 20.18 2.70
C LEU A 16 -5.72 21.11 2.04
N PRO A 17 -5.50 22.44 2.00
CA PRO A 17 -6.41 23.39 1.37
C PRO A 17 -6.72 23.09 -0.10
N ASN A 18 -5.76 22.49 -0.83
CA ASN A 18 -5.93 22.05 -2.21
C ASN A 18 -6.70 20.72 -2.36
N GLY A 19 -7.24 20.16 -1.27
CA GLY A 19 -8.00 18.92 -1.23
C GLY A 19 -7.17 17.64 -1.23
N GLN A 20 -5.83 17.73 -1.34
CA GLN A 20 -4.94 16.57 -1.20
C GLN A 20 -4.96 16.04 0.24
N LEU A 21 -4.60 14.78 0.39
CA LEU A 21 -4.41 14.15 1.70
C LEU A 21 -2.91 14.04 1.98
N GLN A 22 -2.51 14.52 3.15
CA GLN A 22 -1.16 14.44 3.66
C GLN A 22 -1.11 13.55 4.89
N VAL A 23 -0.14 12.64 4.94
CA VAL A 23 0.12 11.73 6.06
C VAL A 23 1.46 12.03 6.69
N THR A 24 1.59 11.80 7.99
CA THR A 24 2.85 11.98 8.72
C THR A 24 3.75 10.76 8.57
N GLY A 25 5.06 10.95 8.48
CA GLY A 25 6.05 9.85 8.47
C GLY A 25 7.12 10.00 9.55
N PRO A 26 7.84 8.91 9.90
CA PRO A 26 7.52 7.51 9.61
C PRO A 26 6.57 6.90 10.67
N LEU A 27 5.79 5.89 10.28
CA LEU A 27 5.12 4.97 11.22
C LEU A 27 5.97 3.70 11.43
N ALA A 28 6.61 3.20 10.38
CA ALA A 28 7.46 2.01 10.45
C ALA A 28 8.64 2.10 9.47
N GLY A 29 9.75 1.44 9.83
CA GLY A 29 11.02 1.43 9.11
C GLY A 29 12.19 1.88 10.01
N PRO A 30 13.43 1.91 9.49
CA PRO A 30 13.82 1.54 8.13
C PRO A 30 13.75 0.03 7.88
N PHE A 31 13.29 -0.36 6.69
CA PHE A 31 13.43 -1.71 6.14
C PHE A 31 14.48 -1.73 5.03
N LYS A 32 15.14 -2.87 4.81
CA LYS A 32 16.22 -3.01 3.82
C LYS A 32 15.73 -3.30 2.41
N SER A 33 14.51 -3.82 2.26
CA SER A 33 13.90 -4.09 0.96
C SER A 33 12.38 -3.89 0.99
N THR A 34 11.74 -3.93 -0.19
CA THR A 34 10.28 -3.85 -0.26
C THR A 34 9.60 -5.13 0.20
N GLU A 35 10.28 -6.28 0.10
CA GLU A 35 9.84 -7.56 0.68
C GLU A 35 9.77 -7.48 2.20
N GLU A 36 10.84 -6.98 2.85
CA GLU A 36 10.87 -6.83 4.30
C GLU A 36 9.82 -5.83 4.77
N LEU A 37 9.68 -4.70 4.07
CA LEU A 37 8.61 -3.73 4.33
C LEU A 37 7.24 -4.40 4.22
N ALA A 38 6.95 -5.08 3.11
CA ALA A 38 5.63 -5.64 2.88
C ALA A 38 5.28 -6.71 3.92
N GLY A 39 6.21 -7.62 4.22
CA GLY A 39 6.01 -8.67 5.23
C GLY A 39 5.68 -8.11 6.62
N ASN A 40 6.39 -7.06 7.05
CA ASN A 40 6.17 -6.44 8.37
C ASN A 40 4.91 -5.55 8.40
N VAL A 41 4.69 -4.76 7.34
CA VAL A 41 3.59 -3.80 7.25
C VAL A 41 2.23 -4.48 7.13
N CYS A 42 2.18 -5.68 6.53
CA CYS A 42 0.95 -6.45 6.42
C CYS A 42 0.27 -6.65 7.78
N GLU A 43 1.04 -7.10 8.78
CA GLU A 43 0.55 -7.28 10.15
C GLU A 43 0.08 -5.96 10.76
N LEU A 44 0.83 -4.88 10.54
CA LEU A 44 0.49 -3.55 11.06
C LEU A 44 -0.87 -3.08 10.52
N ILE A 45 -1.07 -3.09 9.20
CA ILE A 45 -2.27 -2.51 8.58
C ILE A 45 -3.48 -3.41 8.81
N THR A 46 -3.35 -4.73 8.68
CA THR A 46 -4.50 -5.65 8.79
C THR A 46 -5.00 -5.84 10.22
N ARG A 47 -4.21 -5.46 11.24
CA ARG A 47 -4.62 -5.44 12.65
C ARG A 47 -5.35 -4.17 13.07
N GLN A 48 -5.44 -3.17 12.20
CA GLN A 48 -6.19 -1.97 12.54
C GLN A 48 -7.68 -2.29 12.75
N PRO A 49 -8.38 -1.53 13.61
CA PRO A 49 -9.80 -1.75 13.86
C PRO A 49 -10.60 -1.84 12.56
N GLY A 50 -11.32 -2.94 12.36
CA GLY A 50 -12.14 -3.14 11.16
C GLY A 50 -11.37 -3.55 9.89
N ALA A 51 -10.04 -3.55 9.87
CA ALA A 51 -9.23 -3.82 8.67
C ALA A 51 -9.38 -5.25 8.12
N SER A 52 -9.90 -6.18 8.93
CA SER A 52 -10.12 -7.58 8.58
C SER A 52 -11.57 -8.03 8.81
N SER A 53 -12.52 -7.09 8.92
CA SER A 53 -13.93 -7.37 9.23
C SER A 53 -14.78 -7.71 8.00
N GLY A 54 -14.21 -8.36 6.99
CA GLY A 54 -14.92 -8.86 5.82
C GLY A 54 -15.58 -7.74 5.00
N VAL A 55 -16.77 -8.03 4.45
CA VAL A 55 -17.49 -7.11 3.56
C VAL A 55 -17.89 -5.79 4.22
N TYR A 56 -17.84 -5.69 5.55
CA TYR A 56 -18.09 -4.46 6.31
C TYR A 56 -16.80 -3.83 6.87
N GLY A 57 -15.64 -4.42 6.56
CA GLY A 57 -14.36 -3.91 7.03
C GLY A 57 -13.94 -2.57 6.41
N ILE A 58 -12.88 -2.03 6.99
CA ILE A 58 -12.32 -0.71 6.69
C ILE A 58 -11.04 -0.88 5.88
N GLU A 59 -10.86 -0.03 4.89
CA GLU A 59 -9.58 0.11 4.21
C GLU A 59 -8.76 1.24 4.81
N TYR A 60 -7.49 0.97 5.03
CA TYR A 60 -6.46 1.92 5.42
C TYR A 60 -5.47 2.07 4.28
N CYS A 61 -5.07 3.30 3.97
CA CYS A 61 -3.98 3.58 3.03
C CYS A 61 -2.77 4.14 3.77
N ALA A 62 -1.60 3.91 3.19
CA ALA A 62 -0.36 4.57 3.58
C ALA A 62 0.46 4.92 2.34
N LEU A 63 1.43 5.82 2.51
CA LEU A 63 2.51 6.01 1.56
C LEU A 63 3.67 5.09 1.92
N ILE A 64 4.28 4.55 0.87
CA ILE A 64 5.55 3.83 0.97
C ILE A 64 6.60 4.76 0.37
N TYR A 65 7.68 4.99 1.10
CA TYR A 65 8.72 5.90 0.67
C TYR A 65 10.11 5.37 1.02
N TYR A 66 11.11 5.89 0.31
CA TYR A 66 12.50 5.57 0.49
C TYR A 66 13.26 6.81 0.94
N LEU A 67 14.16 6.63 1.90
CA LEU A 67 15.06 7.67 2.38
C LEU A 67 16.48 7.34 1.99
N SER A 68 17.06 8.13 1.08
CA SER A 68 18.41 7.89 0.57
C SER A 68 19.48 8.02 1.65
N ALA A 69 19.26 8.84 2.70
CA ALA A 69 20.19 8.99 3.82
C ALA A 69 20.27 7.72 4.68
N ALA A 70 19.13 7.04 4.87
CA ALA A 70 19.03 5.83 5.67
C ALA A 70 19.29 4.55 4.85
N ASP A 71 19.36 4.69 3.52
CA ASP A 71 19.27 3.60 2.55
C ASP A 71 18.19 2.57 2.94
N GLY A 72 16.96 3.06 3.13
CA GLY A 72 15.88 2.27 3.71
C GLY A 72 14.48 2.67 3.26
N PHE A 73 13.58 1.71 3.35
CA PHE A 73 12.17 1.84 3.02
C PHE A 73 11.33 2.05 4.27
N PHE A 74 10.28 2.85 4.16
CA PHE A 74 9.45 3.29 5.26
C PHE A 74 7.97 3.28 4.87
N LEU A 75 7.12 3.13 5.90
CA LEU A 75 5.68 3.32 5.82
C LEU A 75 5.32 4.63 6.53
N SER A 76 4.47 5.45 5.92
CA SER A 76 3.84 6.58 6.62
C SER A 76 2.81 6.09 7.63
N HIS A 77 2.31 7.01 8.45
CA HIS A 77 1.06 6.80 9.15
C HIS A 77 -0.10 6.57 8.18
N LEU A 78 -1.17 5.99 8.71
CA LEU A 78 -2.31 5.54 7.95
C LEU A 78 -3.31 6.67 7.69
N SER A 79 -4.13 6.48 6.66
CA SER A 79 -5.36 7.21 6.42
C SER A 79 -6.51 6.22 6.33
N ASP A 80 -7.61 6.53 7.02
CA ASP A 80 -8.89 5.82 6.96
C ASP A 80 -9.97 6.62 6.20
N ILE A 81 -9.58 7.72 5.53
CA ILE A 81 -10.52 8.61 4.86
C ILE A 81 -11.21 7.83 3.74
N GLN A 82 -12.54 7.72 3.82
CA GLN A 82 -13.40 6.91 2.94
C GLN A 82 -13.27 5.39 3.11
N GLY A 83 -12.44 4.90 4.04
CA GLY A 83 -12.21 3.47 4.26
C GLY A 83 -13.44 2.68 4.68
N SER A 84 -14.44 3.31 5.30
CA SER A 84 -15.68 2.68 5.78
C SER A 84 -16.85 2.70 4.80
N ARG A 85 -16.70 3.27 3.60
CA ARG A 85 -17.78 3.30 2.60
C ARG A 85 -18.17 1.87 2.21
N VAL A 86 -19.45 1.53 2.21
CA VAL A 86 -19.94 0.20 1.81
C VAL A 86 -20.51 0.27 0.39
N GLY A 87 -20.21 -0.71 -0.47
CA GLY A 87 -20.66 -0.75 -1.88
C GLY A 87 -19.56 -1.20 -2.85
N LEU A 88 -19.82 -1.06 -4.15
CA LEU A 88 -18.99 -1.59 -5.25
C LEU A 88 -17.58 -0.98 -5.37
N THR A 89 -17.24 0.06 -4.60
CA THR A 89 -15.93 0.72 -4.65
C THR A 89 -15.45 1.08 -3.24
N LYS A 90 -15.32 0.06 -2.38
CA LYS A 90 -14.51 0.20 -1.17
C LYS A 90 -13.11 0.64 -1.61
N SER A 91 -12.77 1.86 -1.23
CA SER A 91 -11.48 2.47 -1.51
C SER A 91 -11.20 3.45 -0.39
N CYS A 92 -10.11 3.25 0.32
CA CYS A 92 -9.53 4.35 1.05
C CYS A 92 -9.03 5.42 0.05
N ARG A 93 -9.29 6.69 0.36
CA ARG A 93 -8.78 7.80 -0.45
C ARG A 93 -7.29 7.91 -0.21
N VAL A 94 -6.52 7.58 -1.24
CA VAL A 94 -5.08 7.49 -1.12
C VAL A 94 -4.44 8.86 -0.84
N PRO A 95 -3.57 8.96 0.19
CA PRO A 95 -2.66 10.08 0.37
C PRO A 95 -1.74 10.30 -0.84
N SER A 96 -1.32 11.55 -1.03
CA SER A 96 -0.40 11.94 -2.11
C SER A 96 0.73 12.86 -1.64
N SER A 97 0.77 13.17 -0.34
CA SER A 97 1.75 14.06 0.27
C SER A 97 2.22 13.46 1.60
N LEU A 98 3.49 13.63 1.90
CA LEU A 98 4.13 13.20 3.13
C LEU A 98 4.53 14.44 3.96
N ASP A 99 4.26 14.41 5.25
CA ASP A 99 4.81 15.34 6.24
C ASP A 99 5.85 14.59 7.08
N ASP A 100 7.12 14.71 6.67
CA ASP A 100 8.27 14.15 7.38
C ASP A 100 9.37 15.22 7.43
N PRO A 101 9.29 16.16 8.39
CA PRO A 101 10.18 17.33 8.43
C PRO A 101 11.65 16.98 8.67
N GLN A 102 11.93 15.76 9.16
CA GLN A 102 13.28 15.26 9.36
C GLN A 102 13.88 14.69 8.06
N HIS A 103 13.05 14.36 7.07
CA HIS A 103 13.44 13.67 5.85
C HIS A 103 12.83 14.32 4.61
N LEU A 104 13.24 15.56 4.34
CA LEU A 104 12.75 16.37 3.21
C LEU A 104 13.08 15.78 1.84
N ASP A 105 14.03 14.85 1.76
CA ASP A 105 14.45 14.15 0.54
C ASP A 105 13.73 12.81 0.32
N ALA A 106 12.62 12.56 1.04
CA ALA A 106 11.83 11.35 0.90
C ALA A 106 11.33 11.13 -0.54
N ILE A 107 11.68 9.97 -1.10
CA ILE A 107 11.20 9.53 -2.41
C ILE A 107 9.98 8.64 -2.18
N ILE A 108 8.78 9.18 -2.39
CA ILE A 108 7.55 8.39 -2.33
C ILE A 108 7.59 7.39 -3.48
N LEU A 109 7.55 6.09 -3.17
CA LEU A 109 7.57 5.01 -4.14
C LEU A 109 6.16 4.57 -4.51
N GLY A 110 5.22 4.68 -3.57
CA GLY A 110 3.86 4.30 -3.90
C GLY A 110 2.96 4.25 -2.69
N ARG A 111 2.03 3.30 -2.75
CA ARG A 111 0.87 3.24 -1.89
C ARG A 111 0.78 1.84 -1.31
N GLY A 112 0.35 1.72 -0.07
CA GLY A 112 -0.05 0.46 0.52
C GLY A 112 -1.47 0.56 1.03
N HIS A 113 -2.29 -0.45 0.78
CA HIS A 113 -3.62 -0.55 1.39
C HIS A 113 -3.99 -1.99 1.73
N ASN A 114 -4.97 -2.18 2.61
CA ASN A 114 -5.55 -3.50 2.86
C ASN A 114 -6.87 -3.69 2.11
N HIS A 115 -7.17 -4.93 1.77
CA HIS A 115 -8.54 -5.35 1.50
C HIS A 115 -9.09 -6.13 2.70
N PRO A 116 -10.30 -5.81 3.18
CA PRO A 116 -10.84 -6.49 4.35
C PRO A 116 -11.50 -7.85 4.04
N HIS A 117 -11.67 -8.20 2.77
CA HIS A 117 -12.53 -9.33 2.38
C HIS A 117 -11.99 -10.22 1.24
N ASN A 118 -10.91 -9.83 0.56
CA ASN A 118 -10.33 -10.64 -0.50
C ASN A 118 -8.84 -10.31 -0.72
N ARG A 119 -8.12 -11.20 -1.40
CA ARG A 119 -6.68 -11.09 -1.71
C ARG A 119 -6.36 -10.33 -3.00
N ARG A 120 -7.38 -10.06 -3.81
CA ARG A 120 -7.22 -9.61 -5.20
C ARG A 120 -7.14 -8.10 -5.24
N PHE A 121 -6.25 -7.57 -6.05
CA PHE A 121 -6.40 -6.19 -6.50
C PHE A 121 -7.74 -6.04 -7.23
N SER A 122 -8.40 -4.91 -7.04
CA SER A 122 -9.54 -4.54 -7.87
C SER A 122 -9.06 -4.05 -9.24
N ASP A 123 -9.93 -4.10 -10.26
CA ASP A 123 -9.64 -3.49 -11.56
C ASP A 123 -9.24 -2.01 -11.39
N ALA A 124 -9.91 -1.29 -10.48
CA ALA A 124 -9.58 0.09 -10.16
C ALA A 124 -8.15 0.26 -9.60
N ASP A 125 -7.67 -0.66 -8.76
CA ASP A 125 -6.30 -0.65 -8.24
C ASP A 125 -5.25 -0.79 -9.35
N LEU A 126 -5.55 -1.65 -10.32
CA LEU A 126 -4.66 -2.00 -11.43
C LEU A 126 -4.79 -1.05 -12.63
N SER A 127 -5.85 -0.23 -12.65
CA SER A 127 -6.16 0.67 -13.77
C SER A 127 -5.12 1.76 -14.00
N GLU A 128 -4.98 2.19 -15.26
CA GLU A 128 -4.08 3.27 -15.66
C GLU A 128 -4.43 4.60 -14.97
N ALA A 129 -5.72 4.80 -14.64
CA ALA A 129 -6.19 5.98 -13.91
C ALA A 129 -5.58 6.13 -12.50
N ARG A 130 -5.06 5.03 -11.93
CA ARG A 130 -4.36 5.01 -10.64
C ARG A 130 -2.84 4.92 -10.78
N ARG A 131 -2.30 4.89 -12.01
CA ARG A 131 -0.87 4.79 -12.24
C ARG A 131 -0.12 6.00 -11.71
N TRP A 132 1.01 5.74 -11.07
CA TRP A 132 1.88 6.79 -10.59
C TRP A 132 3.05 7.02 -11.57
N VAL A 133 3.10 8.23 -12.14
CA VAL A 133 4.18 8.66 -13.05
C VAL A 133 5.10 9.68 -12.34
N PRO A 134 6.44 9.58 -12.48
CA PRO A 134 7.18 8.54 -13.21
C PRO A 134 7.17 7.20 -12.46
N THR A 135 7.19 6.09 -13.19
CA THR A 135 7.13 4.73 -12.62
C THR A 135 8.48 4.19 -12.13
N ARG A 136 9.57 4.84 -12.53
CA ARG A 136 10.95 4.57 -12.10
C ARG A 136 11.61 5.87 -11.69
N ILE A 137 12.43 5.82 -10.66
CA ILE A 137 13.15 6.97 -10.11
C ILE A 137 14.60 6.55 -9.89
N ALA A 138 15.53 7.29 -10.48
CA ALA A 138 16.94 7.13 -10.17
C ALA A 138 17.26 7.98 -8.94
N ASP A 139 17.67 7.35 -7.84
CA ASP A 139 18.20 8.06 -6.68
C ASP A 139 19.66 8.43 -6.93
N ALA A 140 19.94 9.72 -6.99
CA ALA A 140 21.28 10.22 -7.28
C ALA A 140 22.29 9.93 -6.15
N ARG A 141 21.83 9.73 -4.90
CA ARG A 141 22.72 9.49 -3.76
C ARG A 141 23.22 8.06 -3.72
N THR A 142 22.33 7.08 -3.89
CA THR A 142 22.69 5.65 -3.81
C THR A 142 22.92 5.00 -5.17
N GLY A 143 22.53 5.66 -6.26
CA GLY A 143 22.55 5.08 -7.61
C GLY A 143 21.46 4.04 -7.86
N LYS A 144 20.55 3.82 -6.90
CA LYS A 144 19.46 2.83 -7.03
C LYS A 144 18.42 3.32 -8.04
N ILE A 145 17.95 2.39 -8.87
CA ILE A 145 16.73 2.57 -9.65
C ILE A 145 15.56 2.06 -8.82
N LEU A 146 14.86 2.99 -8.19
CA LEU A 146 13.68 2.71 -7.39
C LEU A 146 12.46 2.58 -8.31
N ARG A 147 11.62 1.61 -8.01
CA ARG A 147 10.41 1.30 -8.79
C ARG A 147 9.19 1.70 -7.99
N ARG A 148 8.21 2.32 -8.67
CA ARG A 148 6.93 2.62 -8.04
C ARG A 148 6.04 1.41 -8.03
N GLU A 149 5.45 1.13 -6.88
CA GLU A 149 4.65 -0.07 -6.63
C GLU A 149 3.37 0.28 -5.86
N LEU A 150 2.32 -0.51 -6.06
CA LEU A 150 1.15 -0.56 -5.19
C LEU A 150 1.21 -1.84 -4.38
N LEU A 151 1.14 -1.73 -3.04
CA LEU A 151 1.06 -2.88 -2.15
C LEU A 151 -0.37 -3.11 -1.68
N LEU A 152 -0.79 -4.37 -1.69
CA LEU A 152 -2.04 -4.83 -1.13
C LEU A 152 -1.78 -5.82 0.01
N PHE A 153 -2.48 -5.63 1.11
CA PHE A 153 -2.40 -6.48 2.29
C PHE A 153 -3.74 -7.15 2.57
N TYR A 154 -3.70 -8.42 2.91
CA TYR A 154 -4.89 -9.19 3.28
C TYR A 154 -4.58 -10.11 4.45
N ARG A 155 -5.48 -10.15 5.44
CA ARG A 155 -5.39 -11.12 6.53
C ARG A 155 -6.37 -12.25 6.27
N GLU A 156 -5.82 -13.46 6.24
CA GLU A 156 -6.55 -14.71 6.16
C GLU A 156 -7.44 -14.92 7.39
N GLN A 157 -8.47 -15.74 7.23
CA GLN A 157 -9.32 -16.16 8.36
C GLN A 157 -8.53 -16.94 9.42
N ALA A 158 -7.53 -17.73 9.00
CA ALA A 158 -6.61 -18.42 9.90
C ALA A 158 -5.56 -17.49 10.55
N GLY A 159 -5.55 -16.21 10.16
CA GLY A 159 -4.79 -15.15 10.80
C GLY A 159 -3.47 -14.80 10.10
N GLU A 160 -3.05 -15.55 9.09
CA GLU A 160 -1.86 -15.23 8.30
C GLU A 160 -2.07 -13.97 7.49
N CYS A 161 -1.01 -13.18 7.34
CA CYS A 161 -1.03 -12.00 6.50
C CYS A 161 -0.37 -12.28 5.15
N ARG A 162 -1.03 -11.85 4.08
CA ARG A 162 -0.61 -12.00 2.69
C ARG A 162 -0.38 -10.62 2.08
N SER A 163 0.76 -10.48 1.42
CA SER A 163 1.13 -9.25 0.72
C SER A 163 1.23 -9.51 -0.77
N TYR A 164 0.71 -8.57 -1.55
CA TYR A 164 0.81 -8.56 -2.99
C TYR A 164 1.35 -7.21 -3.43
N LYS A 165 2.03 -7.18 -4.58
CA LYS A 165 2.45 -5.94 -5.21
C LYS A 165 1.99 -5.87 -6.65
N TYR A 166 1.77 -4.65 -7.11
CA TYR A 166 1.64 -4.31 -8.51
C TYR A 166 2.74 -3.31 -8.88
N ASP A 167 3.61 -3.69 -9.81
CA ASP A 167 4.67 -2.83 -10.33
C ASP A 167 4.13 -1.97 -11.48
N TYR A 168 4.12 -0.65 -11.31
CA TYR A 168 3.54 0.26 -12.30
C TYR A 168 4.33 0.36 -13.61
N ALA A 169 5.60 -0.04 -13.62
CA ALA A 169 6.46 0.08 -14.78
C ALA A 169 6.37 -1.15 -15.69
N ASP A 170 6.38 -2.35 -15.12
CA ASP A 170 6.26 -3.61 -15.88
C ASP A 170 4.82 -4.12 -15.95
N ARG A 171 3.91 -3.53 -15.16
CA ARG A 171 2.51 -3.94 -15.04
C ARG A 171 2.36 -5.39 -14.56
N VAL A 172 3.27 -5.83 -13.70
CA VAL A 172 3.30 -7.19 -13.14
C VAL A 172 2.73 -7.19 -11.74
N VAL A 173 1.89 -8.20 -11.45
CA VAL A 173 1.42 -8.51 -10.10
C VAL A 173 2.23 -9.67 -9.54
N ALA A 174 2.69 -9.52 -8.30
CA ALA A 174 3.44 -10.55 -7.58
C ALA A 174 2.89 -10.76 -6.17
N ALA A 175 2.99 -12.00 -5.69
CA ALA A 175 2.70 -12.38 -4.31
C ALA A 175 4.00 -12.49 -3.50
N LEU A 176 3.99 -12.06 -2.24
CA LEU A 176 5.11 -12.30 -1.33
C LEU A 176 5.03 -13.74 -0.83
N ARG A 177 5.99 -14.58 -1.20
CA ARG A 177 6.11 -15.98 -0.78
C ARG A 177 7.51 -16.21 -0.24
N ASP A 178 7.62 -16.78 0.96
CA ASP A 178 8.91 -17.10 1.59
C ASP A 178 9.93 -15.95 1.57
N GLY A 179 9.45 -14.71 1.76
CA GLY A 179 10.27 -13.51 1.78
C GLY A 179 10.71 -13.00 0.41
N VAL A 180 10.18 -13.53 -0.69
CA VAL A 180 10.49 -13.10 -2.06
C VAL A 180 9.23 -12.78 -2.87
N TRP A 181 9.33 -11.82 -3.78
CA TRP A 181 8.25 -11.52 -4.72
C TRP A 181 8.19 -12.56 -5.84
N VAL A 182 7.11 -13.32 -5.90
CA VAL A 182 6.84 -14.29 -6.96
C VAL A 182 5.80 -13.71 -7.93
N PRO A 183 6.16 -13.45 -9.20
CA PRO A 183 5.20 -13.00 -10.20
C PRO A 183 4.05 -14.00 -10.39
N ILE A 184 2.82 -13.51 -10.35
CA ILE A 184 1.61 -14.33 -10.51
C ILE A 184 0.78 -13.94 -11.73
N GLY A 185 1.00 -12.76 -12.31
CA GLY A 185 0.29 -12.31 -13.49
C GLY A 185 0.70 -10.93 -13.98
N SER A 186 0.08 -10.48 -15.06
CA SER A 186 0.31 -9.17 -15.67
C SER A 186 -0.99 -8.48 -16.06
N VAL A 187 -1.01 -7.16 -15.94
CA VAL A 187 -2.16 -6.33 -16.34
C VAL A 187 -2.09 -6.05 -17.83
N ASN A 188 -3.09 -6.54 -18.57
CA ASN A 188 -3.09 -6.56 -20.04
C ASN A 188 -3.81 -5.37 -20.69
N ASN A 189 -4.54 -4.56 -19.92
CA ASN A 189 -5.27 -3.40 -20.41
C ASN A 189 -5.36 -2.26 -19.38
N ASP A 190 -5.75 -1.07 -19.84
CA ASP A 190 -5.80 0.13 -19.00
C ASP A 190 -6.94 0.14 -17.99
N GLN A 191 -7.90 -0.77 -18.13
CA GLN A 191 -8.98 -0.97 -17.17
C GLN A 191 -8.53 -1.76 -15.94
N GLY A 192 -7.35 -2.37 -15.96
CA GLY A 192 -6.81 -3.13 -14.83
C GLY A 192 -7.07 -4.63 -14.89
N LEU A 193 -7.47 -5.17 -16.05
CA LEU A 193 -7.64 -6.61 -16.22
C LEU A 193 -6.28 -7.32 -16.10
N ILE A 194 -6.24 -8.34 -15.25
CA ILE A 194 -5.07 -9.18 -15.01
C ILE A 194 -5.24 -10.56 -15.64
N ASP A 195 -4.21 -10.99 -16.36
CA ASP A 195 -4.01 -12.39 -16.74
C ASP A 195 -3.04 -13.03 -15.75
N LEU A 196 -3.48 -14.08 -15.07
CA LEU A 196 -2.61 -14.88 -14.21
C LEU A 196 -1.74 -15.80 -15.08
N TYR A 197 -0.50 -16.03 -14.66
CA TYR A 197 0.40 -16.97 -15.31
C TYR A 197 -0.03 -18.42 -15.03
N ASP A 198 0.35 -19.33 -15.93
CA ASP A 198 0.01 -20.75 -15.80
C ASP A 198 0.47 -21.31 -14.45
N GLY A 199 -0.47 -21.94 -13.72
CA GLY A 199 -0.23 -22.51 -12.40
C GLY A 199 -0.05 -21.50 -11.28
N GLN A 200 -0.26 -20.20 -11.53
CA GLN A 200 -0.23 -19.15 -10.51
C GLN A 200 -1.64 -18.75 -10.09
N ASP A 201 -1.79 -18.39 -8.81
CA ASP A 201 -3.02 -17.85 -8.24
C ASP A 201 -2.68 -16.88 -7.10
N TRP A 202 -3.70 -16.20 -6.59
CA TRP A 202 -3.65 -15.38 -5.38
C TRP A 202 -3.43 -16.21 -4.12
N THR A 203 -3.73 -17.51 -4.17
CA THR A 203 -3.47 -18.41 -3.05
C THR A 203 -1.98 -18.82 -3.00
N PRO A 204 -1.45 -19.14 -1.80
CA PRO A 204 -0.07 -19.59 -1.63
C PRO A 204 0.22 -20.88 -2.36
#